data_AF-A0A6J4PJH7-F1
#
_entry.id   AF-A0A6J4PJH7-F1
#
_cell.length_a   1.000
_cell.length_b   1.000
_cell.length_c   1.000
_cell.angle_alpha   90.00
_cell.angle_beta   90.00
_cell.angle_gamma   90.00
#
_symmetry.space_group_name_H-M   'P 1'
#
loop_
_entity.id
_entity.type
_entity.pdbx_description
1 polymer ?
#
loop_
_entity_poly.entity_id
_entity_poly.type
_entity_poly.pdbx_seq_one_letter_code
_entity_poly.pdbx_strand_id
1 'polypeptide(L)'
;MADDTRSSSSGDGTVGGAPDRYDTAPGARPPAAGGLNAAWGRTSADLATDQPAGHAAAGLRSDPDLLAGSDDVTGGLGGTKIDPDAGGDIRRGRHRELHPEVDPDTRLGLRPTVSADRLPDQPADAPIDPRTRAATGAVAGLAGAAVVAALMYALFWSGQLAAPTFLAAERTLLGTRGWLDHAFAVLGFLAAGGIWGWLFGLLVPRPTLLAGVAFGLLPALFHWLVIAPLIGDGLFNRGTAAGVALPLLFNALVWGGIVGHLCHRWLRPPYDAVTTSAVG
;
A
#
# COMPACT_ATOMS: atom_id res chain seq x y z
N MET A 1 -1.77 -51.58 61.13
CA MET A 1 -1.23 -50.49 61.95
C MET A 1 0.28 -50.59 61.89
N ALA A 2 0.89 -49.88 60.95
CA ALA A 2 2.34 -49.69 60.83
C ALA A 2 2.53 -48.49 59.89
N ASP A 3 2.94 -47.37 60.48
CA ASP A 3 3.55 -46.23 59.81
C ASP A 3 4.85 -46.68 59.15
N ASP A 4 5.17 -46.15 57.97
CA ASP A 4 6.55 -46.09 57.52
C ASP A 4 6.82 -44.75 56.83
N THR A 5 7.58 -43.95 57.56
CA THR A 5 8.13 -42.65 57.21
C THR A 5 9.25 -42.77 56.18
N ARG A 6 9.24 -41.94 55.14
CA ARG A 6 10.46 -41.60 54.39
C ARG A 6 10.52 -40.10 54.09
N SER A 7 11.39 -39.43 54.84
CA SER A 7 12.03 -38.19 54.43
C SER A 7 13.23 -38.50 53.54
N SER A 8 13.44 -37.74 52.47
CA SER A 8 14.74 -37.63 51.82
C SER A 8 14.96 -36.18 51.40
N SER A 9 16.12 -35.70 51.76
CA SER A 9 16.61 -34.33 51.69
C SER A 9 17.52 -34.11 50.48
N SER A 10 17.71 -32.83 50.15
CA SER A 10 18.95 -32.21 49.66
C SER A 10 19.40 -32.46 48.22
N GLY A 11 19.64 -31.37 47.49
CA GLY A 11 20.38 -31.36 46.24
C GLY A 11 20.47 -29.97 45.62
N ASP A 12 21.39 -29.16 46.15
CA ASP A 12 21.90 -27.90 45.58
C ASP A 12 22.74 -28.18 44.32
N GLY A 13 22.77 -27.24 43.36
CA GLY A 13 23.44 -27.44 42.07
C GLY A 13 23.28 -26.28 41.08
N THR A 14 24.08 -25.23 41.29
CA THR A 14 24.40 -24.14 40.36
C THR A 14 24.86 -24.59 38.96
N VAL A 15 24.62 -23.75 37.93
CA VAL A 15 25.54 -23.31 36.83
C VAL A 15 24.75 -23.09 35.54
N GLY A 16 24.87 -21.90 34.94
CA GLY A 16 24.56 -21.70 33.52
C GLY A 16 23.95 -20.34 33.18
N GLY A 17 24.76 -19.27 33.21
CA GLY A 17 24.42 -18.03 32.54
C GLY A 17 24.25 -18.27 31.04
N ALA A 18 23.13 -17.81 30.49
CA ALA A 18 22.86 -17.74 29.06
C ALA A 18 22.45 -16.29 28.71
N PRO A 19 22.87 -15.79 27.55
CA PRO A 19 22.90 -14.37 27.23
C PRO A 19 21.51 -13.78 27.07
N ASP A 20 21.41 -12.48 27.38
CA ASP A 20 20.27 -11.60 27.10
C ASP A 20 19.67 -11.91 25.73
N ARG A 21 18.54 -12.61 25.74
CA ARG A 21 17.61 -12.63 24.62
C ARG A 21 17.04 -11.23 24.53
N TYR A 22 17.29 -10.55 23.43
CA TYR A 22 16.43 -9.49 22.97
C TYR A 22 15.02 -10.06 22.81
N ASP A 23 14.19 -9.88 23.82
CA ASP A 23 12.74 -9.98 23.72
C ASP A 23 12.27 -8.86 22.78
N THR A 24 12.27 -9.15 21.48
CA THR A 24 11.38 -8.44 20.56
C THR A 24 9.95 -8.82 20.92
N ALA A 25 9.32 -8.02 21.78
CA ALA A 25 7.93 -8.15 22.14
C ALA A 25 7.05 -8.21 20.86
N PRO A 26 6.23 -9.26 20.67
CA PRO A 26 5.25 -9.31 19.60
C PRO A 26 4.12 -8.34 19.95
N GLY A 27 4.28 -7.08 19.55
CA GLY A 27 3.32 -6.03 19.90
C GLY A 27 3.80 -4.60 19.65
N ALA A 28 5.02 -4.39 19.13
CA ALA A 28 5.49 -3.07 18.73
C ALA A 28 4.53 -2.48 17.69
N ARG A 29 3.69 -1.54 18.14
CA ARG A 29 2.78 -0.75 17.30
C ARG A 29 3.63 0.02 16.29
N PRO A 30 3.33 0.00 14.98
CA PRO A 30 3.85 1.04 14.11
C PRO A 30 3.29 2.39 14.63
N PRO A 31 4.11 3.46 14.66
CA PRO A 31 3.62 4.78 15.03
C PRO A 31 2.46 5.18 14.11
N ALA A 32 1.49 5.90 14.67
CA ALA A 32 0.30 6.37 13.95
C ALA A 32 0.68 7.06 12.62
N ALA A 33 -0.13 6.86 11.57
CA ALA A 33 0.12 7.29 10.20
C ALA A 33 0.21 8.82 9.96
N GLY A 34 0.36 9.62 11.02
CA GLY A 34 0.67 11.06 10.96
C GLY A 34 2.04 11.43 11.55
N GLY A 35 2.78 10.48 12.17
CA GLY A 35 4.09 10.75 12.79
C GLY A 35 5.29 10.60 11.85
N LEU A 36 5.08 10.16 10.61
CA LEU A 36 6.13 9.97 9.61
C LEU A 36 6.15 11.14 8.63
N ASN A 37 6.44 12.34 9.12
CA ASN A 37 6.97 13.44 8.31
C ASN A 37 7.81 14.38 9.18
N ALA A 38 8.93 13.86 9.66
CA ALA A 38 10.15 14.65 9.74
C ALA A 38 11.09 14.01 8.72
N ALA A 39 11.49 14.76 7.70
CA ALA A 39 12.47 14.31 6.71
C ALA A 39 13.73 13.79 7.44
N TRP A 40 13.89 12.46 7.45
CA TRP A 40 15.12 11.72 7.76
C TRP A 40 16.00 12.27 8.90
N GLY A 41 15.46 12.36 10.12
CA GLY A 41 16.26 12.45 11.35
C GLY A 41 17.17 13.67 11.50
N ARG A 42 17.01 14.71 10.68
CA ARG A 42 17.79 15.95 10.76
C ARG A 42 17.20 16.89 11.82
N THR A 43 18.08 17.49 12.62
CA THR A 43 17.72 18.50 13.63
C THR A 43 17.69 19.89 13.02
N SER A 44 17.08 20.88 13.69
CA SER A 44 17.04 22.28 13.25
C SER A 44 18.43 22.90 13.07
N ALA A 45 19.46 22.39 13.75
CA ALA A 45 20.86 22.77 13.54
C ALA A 45 21.42 22.30 12.18
N ASP A 46 20.95 21.17 11.67
CA ASP A 46 21.37 20.62 10.37
C ASP A 46 20.74 21.39 9.20
N LEU A 47 19.55 21.96 9.40
CA LEU A 47 18.89 22.79 8.39
C LEU A 47 19.41 24.24 8.37
N ALA A 48 19.88 24.75 9.52
CA ALA A 48 20.48 26.08 9.62
C ALA A 48 21.86 26.16 8.95
N THR A 49 22.57 25.02 8.83
CA THR A 49 23.89 24.94 8.18
C THR A 49 23.82 24.79 6.66
N ASP A 50 22.66 24.41 6.12
CA ASP A 50 22.41 24.36 4.67
C ASP A 50 22.16 25.75 4.05
N GLN A 51 22.10 26.83 4.85
CA GLN A 51 22.14 28.20 4.34
C GLN A 51 23.59 28.65 4.08
N PRO A 52 23.98 29.00 2.84
CA PRO A 52 25.31 29.51 2.57
C PRO A 52 25.55 30.80 3.36
N ALA A 53 26.72 30.88 4.03
CA ALA A 53 27.13 32.05 4.79
C ALA A 53 27.20 33.28 3.86
N GLY A 54 26.20 34.17 3.93
CA GLY A 54 26.21 35.39 3.11
C GLY A 54 24.89 36.17 3.00
N HIS A 55 23.74 35.66 3.48
CA HIS A 55 22.46 36.35 3.30
C HIS A 55 22.05 37.35 4.40
N ALA A 56 22.92 37.61 5.38
CA ALA A 56 22.65 38.57 6.44
C ALA A 56 23.63 39.76 6.44
N ALA A 57 23.97 40.34 5.28
CA ALA A 57 24.61 41.67 5.19
C ALA A 57 24.75 42.19 3.73
N ALA A 58 23.65 42.62 3.10
CA ALA A 58 23.69 43.57 1.99
C ALA A 58 22.30 44.25 1.97
N GLY A 59 22.10 45.47 2.45
CA GLY A 59 22.88 46.67 2.14
C GLY A 59 22.16 47.40 1.01
N LEU A 60 21.30 48.36 1.37
CA LEU A 60 20.59 49.25 0.47
C LEU A 60 21.51 49.76 -0.66
N ARG A 61 21.11 49.54 -1.92
CA ARG A 61 21.37 50.49 -3.01
C ARG A 61 20.35 50.32 -4.12
N SER A 62 19.77 51.45 -4.48
CA SER A 62 18.82 51.70 -5.54
C SER A 62 19.43 51.52 -6.93
N ASP A 63 18.81 50.70 -7.77
CA ASP A 63 18.79 50.89 -9.23
C ASP A 63 17.48 50.32 -9.81
N PRO A 64 16.83 51.03 -10.76
CA PRO A 64 15.74 50.50 -11.55
C PRO A 64 16.28 49.88 -12.86
N ASP A 65 15.49 48.98 -13.45
CA ASP A 65 15.70 48.30 -14.73
C ASP A 65 16.78 47.20 -14.77
N LEU A 66 16.35 45.94 -14.86
CA LEU A 66 16.40 45.12 -16.09
C LEU A 66 16.13 43.63 -15.78
N LEU A 67 15.03 43.14 -16.36
CA LEU A 67 14.80 41.86 -17.04
C LEU A 67 15.27 40.50 -16.47
N ALA A 68 14.25 39.64 -16.34
CA ALA A 68 14.14 38.27 -16.88
C ALA A 68 14.83 37.07 -16.17
N GLY A 69 13.98 36.07 -15.86
CA GLY A 69 14.36 34.72 -15.39
C GLY A 69 13.27 34.19 -14.46
N SER A 70 12.14 33.74 -14.99
CA SER A 70 11.84 32.30 -15.20
C SER A 70 11.73 31.52 -13.89
N ASP A 71 10.50 31.23 -13.48
CA ASP A 71 10.07 29.92 -12.99
C ASP A 71 8.59 30.00 -12.56
N ASP A 72 7.70 30.10 -13.55
CA ASP A 72 6.28 29.82 -13.33
C ASP A 72 5.97 28.40 -13.79
N VAL A 73 5.88 27.54 -12.78
CA VAL A 73 5.32 26.19 -12.82
C VAL A 73 3.92 26.26 -13.43
N THR A 74 3.78 25.77 -14.66
CA THR A 74 2.48 25.62 -15.32
C THR A 74 1.78 24.40 -14.74
N GLY A 75 1.00 24.64 -13.69
CA GLY A 75 0.02 23.68 -13.20
C GLY A 75 -1.16 23.54 -14.17
N GLY A 76 -1.50 22.29 -14.45
CA GLY A 76 -2.87 21.79 -14.29
C GLY A 76 -4.00 22.53 -15.00
N LEU A 77 -4.39 21.97 -16.14
CA LEU A 77 -5.68 22.14 -16.79
C LEU A 77 -6.87 22.02 -15.80
N GLY A 78 -7.64 23.08 -15.65
CA GLY A 78 -8.90 23.06 -14.90
C GLY A 78 -9.55 24.43 -14.86
N GLY A 79 -10.39 24.73 -15.84
CA GLY A 79 -10.99 26.03 -16.08
C GLY A 79 -11.70 26.64 -14.87
N THR A 80 -11.16 27.75 -14.39
CA THR A 80 -11.95 28.81 -13.77
C THR A 80 -11.67 30.09 -14.56
N LYS A 81 -12.73 30.74 -15.05
CA LYS A 81 -12.63 32.02 -15.75
C LYS A 81 -12.09 33.03 -14.74
N ILE A 82 -10.82 33.41 -14.90
CA ILE A 82 -10.22 34.51 -14.14
C ILE A 82 -10.83 35.79 -14.72
N ASP A 83 -11.57 36.49 -13.87
CA ASP A 83 -12.17 37.80 -14.16
C ASP A 83 -11.04 38.86 -14.23
N PRO A 84 -10.74 39.44 -15.40
CA PRO A 84 -9.61 40.36 -15.55
C PRO A 84 -9.85 41.75 -14.94
N ASP A 85 -11.08 42.07 -14.53
CA ASP A 85 -11.42 43.35 -13.89
C ASP A 85 -11.40 43.28 -12.35
N ALA A 86 -11.16 42.10 -11.78
CA ALA A 86 -10.87 41.94 -10.36
C ALA A 86 -9.42 42.38 -10.08
N GLY A 87 -9.19 43.70 -10.05
CA GLY A 87 -7.96 44.34 -9.60
C GLY A 87 -7.67 44.10 -8.11
N GLY A 88 -7.42 42.85 -7.74
CA GLY A 88 -7.27 42.37 -6.38
C GLY A 88 -6.05 41.48 -6.20
N ASP A 89 -4.87 42.10 -6.21
CA ASP A 89 -3.77 41.84 -5.28
C ASP A 89 -3.53 40.37 -4.82
N ILE A 90 -3.27 39.44 -5.75
CA ILE A 90 -2.86 38.05 -5.43
C ILE A 90 -1.41 38.01 -4.87
N ARG A 91 -0.71 39.16 -4.82
CA ARG A 91 0.67 39.28 -4.32
C ARG A 91 0.79 39.75 -2.87
N ARG A 92 -0.30 39.97 -2.14
CA ARG A 92 -0.21 40.10 -0.68
C ARG A 92 -0.19 38.72 -0.06
N GLY A 93 1.02 38.20 0.12
CA GLY A 93 1.27 37.17 1.13
C GLY A 93 0.58 37.63 2.41
N ARG A 94 -0.46 36.89 2.82
CA ARG A 94 -1.16 37.17 4.08
C ARG A 94 -0.08 37.36 5.12
N HIS A 95 -0.12 38.49 5.83
CA HIS A 95 0.71 38.70 7.01
C HIS A 95 0.47 37.47 7.88
N ARG A 96 1.43 36.55 7.90
CA ARG A 96 1.42 35.47 8.87
C ARG A 96 1.53 36.19 10.20
N GLU A 97 0.46 36.18 10.98
CA GLU A 97 0.51 36.62 12.36
C GLU A 97 1.62 35.79 13.00
N LEU A 98 2.76 36.46 13.20
CA LEU A 98 3.88 35.90 13.92
C LEU A 98 3.36 35.84 15.35
N HIS A 99 2.93 34.67 15.77
CA HIS A 99 2.57 34.36 17.15
C HIS A 99 3.88 34.10 17.91
N PRO A 100 4.61 35.12 18.43
CA PRO A 100 5.91 34.93 19.10
C PRO A 100 5.87 33.86 20.20
N GLU A 101 4.68 33.64 20.78
CA GLU A 101 4.38 32.63 21.78
C GLU A 101 4.42 31.17 21.29
N VAL A 102 4.34 30.91 19.99
CA VAL A 102 4.38 29.53 19.44
C VAL A 102 5.83 29.15 19.16
N ASP A 103 6.31 28.05 19.74
CA ASP A 103 7.65 27.48 19.53
C ASP A 103 7.96 27.38 18.01
N PRO A 104 9.12 27.88 17.53
CA PRO A 104 9.47 27.86 16.10
C PRO A 104 9.37 26.45 15.47
N ASP A 105 9.68 25.40 16.22
CA ASP A 105 9.56 24.01 15.75
C ASP A 105 8.09 23.63 15.50
N THR A 106 7.16 24.12 16.31
CA THR A 106 5.71 23.93 16.11
C THR A 106 5.21 24.73 14.91
N ARG A 107 5.74 25.93 14.67
CA ARG A 107 5.38 26.75 13.48
C ARG A 107 5.84 26.12 12.17
N LEU A 108 6.97 25.41 12.21
CA LEU A 108 7.52 24.68 11.07
C LEU A 108 6.88 23.29 10.89
N GLY A 109 5.95 22.88 11.76
CA GLY A 109 5.34 21.56 11.75
C GLY A 109 6.29 20.43 12.14
N LEU A 110 7.46 20.76 12.69
CA LEU A 110 8.48 19.80 13.13
C LEU A 110 8.13 19.19 14.49
N ARG A 111 7.29 19.87 15.27
CA ARG A 111 6.67 19.35 16.49
C ARG A 111 5.15 19.35 16.38
N PRO A 112 4.49 18.22 16.68
CA PRO A 112 3.04 18.21 16.77
C PRO A 112 2.57 19.21 17.82
N THR A 113 1.59 20.05 17.48
CA THR A 113 0.94 21.03 18.38
C THR A 113 0.23 20.37 19.57
N VAL A 114 -0.01 19.06 19.50
CA VAL A 114 -0.65 18.26 20.54
C VAL A 114 0.37 17.25 21.04
N SER A 115 0.71 17.30 22.34
CA SER A 115 1.53 16.25 22.97
C SER A 115 0.93 14.89 22.69
N ALA A 116 1.76 13.92 22.27
CA ALA A 116 1.32 12.55 22.01
C ALA A 116 0.54 11.95 23.20
N ASP A 117 0.87 12.38 24.43
CA ASP A 117 0.21 11.98 25.68
C ASP A 117 -1.25 12.44 25.82
N ARG A 118 -1.75 13.34 24.95
CA ARG A 118 -3.13 13.84 24.96
C ARG A 118 -4.00 13.31 23.84
N LEU A 119 -3.47 12.51 22.92
CA LEU A 119 -4.32 11.82 21.96
C LEU A 119 -5.03 10.69 22.72
N PRO A 120 -6.37 10.67 22.79
CA PRO A 120 -7.08 9.52 23.31
C PRO A 120 -6.59 8.30 22.55
N ASP A 121 -6.29 7.21 23.27
CA ASP A 121 -5.89 5.95 22.67
C ASP A 121 -6.88 5.65 21.53
N GLN A 122 -6.39 5.78 20.29
CA GLN A 122 -7.21 5.50 19.13
C GLN A 122 -7.66 4.05 19.30
N PRO A 123 -8.98 3.77 19.38
CA PRO A 123 -9.45 2.44 19.68
C PRO A 123 -8.81 1.51 18.66
N ALA A 124 -8.04 0.53 19.15
CA ALA A 124 -7.37 -0.42 18.29
C ALA A 124 -8.46 -1.05 17.41
N ASP A 125 -8.35 -0.87 16.09
CA ASP A 125 -9.31 -1.44 15.15
C ASP A 125 -9.52 -2.91 15.53
N ALA A 126 -10.76 -3.27 15.84
CA ALA A 126 -11.08 -4.62 16.25
C ALA A 126 -10.62 -5.59 15.14
N PRO A 127 -9.91 -6.68 15.48
CA PRO A 127 -9.42 -7.61 14.49
C PRO A 127 -10.59 -8.18 13.69
N ILE A 128 -10.58 -7.98 12.38
CA ILE A 128 -11.62 -8.49 11.49
C ILE A 128 -11.50 -10.01 11.40
N ASP A 129 -12.62 -10.71 11.52
CA ASP A 129 -12.69 -12.16 11.45
C ASP A 129 -12.01 -12.70 10.17
N PRO A 130 -11.10 -13.70 10.29
CA PRO A 130 -10.41 -14.29 9.14
C PRO A 130 -11.35 -14.83 8.07
N ARG A 131 -12.53 -15.36 8.42
CA ARG A 131 -13.48 -15.88 7.43
C ARG A 131 -14.09 -14.77 6.60
N THR A 132 -14.45 -13.64 7.23
CA THR A 132 -14.91 -12.45 6.51
C THR A 132 -13.84 -11.97 5.54
N ARG A 133 -12.59 -11.82 5.99
CA ARG A 133 -11.48 -11.40 5.12
C ARG A 133 -11.28 -12.35 3.95
N ALA A 134 -11.33 -13.66 4.20
CA ALA A 134 -11.20 -14.70 3.19
C ALA A 134 -12.34 -14.64 2.15
N ALA A 135 -13.58 -14.46 2.59
CA ALA A 135 -14.75 -14.33 1.72
C ALA A 135 -14.68 -13.05 0.87
N THR A 136 -14.34 -11.91 1.50
CA THR A 136 -14.11 -10.63 0.81
C THR A 136 -13.01 -10.78 -0.25
N GLY A 137 -11.89 -11.41 0.12
CA GLY A 137 -10.79 -11.71 -0.78
C GLY A 137 -11.23 -12.56 -1.97
N ALA A 138 -12.00 -13.63 -1.73
CA ALA A 138 -12.51 -14.51 -2.78
C ALA A 138 -13.40 -13.76 -3.78
N VAL A 139 -14.34 -12.94 -3.30
CA VAL A 139 -15.23 -12.13 -4.15
C VAL A 139 -14.43 -11.10 -4.95
N ALA A 140 -13.48 -10.43 -4.31
CA ALA A 140 -12.62 -9.47 -4.99
C ALA A 140 -11.73 -10.14 -6.05
N GLY A 141 -11.19 -11.33 -5.76
CA GLY A 141 -10.43 -12.15 -6.70
C GLY A 141 -11.26 -12.63 -7.89
N LEU A 142 -12.50 -13.06 -7.67
CA LEU A 142 -13.46 -13.39 -8.73
C LEU A 142 -13.74 -12.18 -9.64
N ALA A 143 -13.99 -11.01 -9.04
CA ALA A 143 -14.21 -9.78 -9.80
C ALA A 143 -12.98 -9.38 -10.63
N GLY A 144 -11.78 -9.46 -10.04
CA GLY A 144 -10.53 -9.20 -10.74
C GLY A 144 -10.31 -10.16 -11.91
N ALA A 145 -10.53 -11.46 -11.70
CA ALA A 145 -10.43 -12.46 -12.76
C ALA A 145 -11.47 -12.26 -13.87
N ALA A 146 -12.70 -11.85 -13.54
CA ALA A 146 -13.71 -11.54 -14.55
C ALA A 146 -13.27 -10.36 -15.45
N VAL A 147 -12.71 -9.31 -14.86
CA VAL A 147 -12.17 -8.16 -15.63
C VAL A 147 -11.01 -8.59 -16.52
N VAL A 148 -10.09 -9.40 -16.00
CA VAL A 148 -8.96 -9.94 -16.79
C VAL A 148 -9.46 -10.79 -17.95
N ALA A 149 -10.38 -11.72 -17.69
CA ALA A 149 -10.94 -12.58 -18.72
C ALA A 149 -11.60 -11.76 -19.83
N ALA A 150 -12.42 -10.76 -19.47
CA ALA A 150 -13.07 -9.87 -20.43
C ALA A 150 -12.05 -9.10 -21.28
N LEU A 151 -10.99 -8.56 -20.67
CA LEU A 151 -9.95 -7.83 -21.39
C LEU A 151 -9.13 -8.73 -22.32
N MET A 152 -8.79 -9.96 -21.88
CA MET A 152 -8.10 -10.92 -22.75
C MET A 152 -8.97 -11.36 -23.92
N TYR A 153 -10.28 -11.55 -23.72
CA TYR A 153 -11.21 -11.86 -24.81
C TYR A 153 -11.39 -10.68 -25.77
N ALA A 154 -11.45 -9.45 -25.27
CA ALA A 154 -11.48 -8.26 -26.11
C ALA A 154 -10.23 -8.17 -27.01
N LEU A 155 -9.05 -8.40 -26.44
CA LEU A 155 -7.79 -8.44 -27.19
C LEU A 155 -7.77 -9.59 -28.21
N PHE A 156 -8.25 -10.77 -27.85
CA PHE A 156 -8.39 -11.91 -28.75
C PHE A 156 -9.32 -11.60 -29.93
N TRP A 157 -10.53 -11.08 -29.69
CA TRP A 157 -11.47 -10.73 -30.75
C TRP A 157 -11.02 -9.57 -31.63
N SER A 158 -10.18 -8.67 -31.10
CA SER A 158 -9.53 -7.61 -31.89
C SER A 158 -8.32 -8.09 -32.71
N GLY A 159 -7.93 -9.37 -32.60
CA GLY A 159 -6.78 -9.94 -33.31
C GLY A 159 -5.42 -9.60 -32.71
N GLN A 160 -5.38 -8.95 -31.55
CA GLN A 160 -4.14 -8.56 -30.86
C GLN A 160 -3.52 -9.71 -30.06
N LEU A 161 -4.30 -10.74 -29.74
CA LEU A 161 -3.85 -11.97 -29.08
C LEU A 161 -4.32 -13.17 -29.89
N ALA A 162 -3.44 -14.17 -30.06
CA ALA A 162 -3.79 -15.42 -30.73
C ALA A 162 -4.80 -16.26 -29.93
N ALA A 163 -4.67 -16.26 -28.61
CA ALA A 163 -5.64 -16.84 -27.68
C ALA A 163 -5.41 -16.29 -26.26
N PRO A 164 -6.45 -16.20 -25.41
CA PRO A 164 -6.26 -15.98 -23.99
C PRO A 164 -5.42 -17.11 -23.37
N THR A 165 -4.47 -16.78 -22.49
CA THR A 165 -3.55 -17.77 -21.90
C THR A 165 -4.28 -18.88 -21.13
N PHE A 166 -5.37 -18.56 -20.42
CA PHE A 166 -6.16 -19.56 -19.71
C PHE A 166 -6.88 -20.53 -20.66
N LEU A 167 -7.26 -20.07 -21.86
CA LEU A 167 -7.82 -20.91 -22.92
C LEU A 167 -6.74 -21.82 -23.53
N ALA A 168 -5.54 -21.30 -23.75
CA ALA A 168 -4.41 -22.11 -24.20
C ALA A 168 -4.09 -23.22 -23.19
N ALA A 169 -4.01 -22.88 -21.90
CA ALA A 169 -3.77 -23.83 -20.82
C ALA A 169 -4.86 -24.91 -20.70
N GLU A 170 -6.13 -24.52 -20.82
CA GLU A 170 -7.25 -25.48 -20.81
C GLU A 170 -7.14 -26.48 -21.98
N ARG A 171 -6.90 -25.99 -23.19
CA ARG A 171 -6.74 -26.83 -24.38
C ARG A 171 -5.54 -27.75 -24.28
N THR A 172 -4.45 -27.32 -23.65
CA THR A 172 -3.29 -28.17 -23.40
C THR A 172 -3.60 -29.28 -22.39
N LEU A 173 -4.31 -28.96 -21.31
CA LEU A 173 -4.58 -29.90 -20.22
C LEU A 173 -5.69 -30.90 -20.55
N LEU A 174 -6.75 -30.41 -21.18
CA LEU A 174 -7.96 -31.17 -21.39
C LEU A 174 -8.13 -31.55 -22.87
N GLY A 175 -7.41 -30.94 -23.81
CA GLY A 175 -7.62 -31.13 -25.25
C GLY A 175 -8.72 -30.22 -25.80
N THR A 176 -8.90 -30.23 -27.13
CA THR A 176 -9.82 -29.32 -27.84
C THR A 176 -11.24 -29.89 -27.95
N ARG A 177 -12.24 -29.13 -27.51
CA ARG A 177 -13.69 -29.45 -27.52
C ARG A 177 -14.54 -28.32 -28.13
N GLY A 178 -13.92 -27.40 -28.85
CA GLY A 178 -14.62 -26.33 -29.56
C GLY A 178 -15.11 -25.24 -28.60
N TRP A 179 -16.42 -24.96 -28.59
CA TRP A 179 -16.98 -23.87 -27.77
C TRP A 179 -16.91 -24.15 -26.26
N LEU A 180 -16.93 -25.43 -25.87
CA LEU A 180 -16.85 -25.84 -24.47
C LEU A 180 -15.51 -25.43 -23.82
N ASP A 181 -14.43 -25.36 -24.60
CA ASP A 181 -13.11 -24.90 -24.14
C ASP A 181 -13.21 -23.51 -23.51
N HIS A 182 -13.98 -22.61 -24.14
CA HIS A 182 -14.15 -21.25 -23.65
C HIS A 182 -14.87 -21.21 -22.30
N ALA A 183 -15.92 -22.02 -22.15
CA ALA A 183 -16.68 -22.10 -20.90
C ALA A 183 -15.82 -22.67 -19.77
N PHE A 184 -15.14 -23.81 -20.00
CA PHE A 184 -14.28 -24.42 -19.00
C PHE A 184 -13.08 -23.55 -18.65
N ALA A 185 -12.47 -22.90 -19.64
CA ALA A 185 -11.33 -22.03 -19.41
C ALA A 185 -11.72 -20.78 -18.60
N VAL A 186 -12.87 -20.16 -18.89
CA VAL A 186 -13.39 -19.03 -18.10
C VAL A 186 -13.73 -19.46 -16.68
N LEU A 187 -14.47 -20.57 -16.51
CA LEU A 187 -14.84 -21.06 -15.17
C LEU A 187 -13.61 -21.43 -14.34
N GLY A 188 -12.65 -22.13 -14.94
CA GLY A 188 -11.39 -22.48 -14.30
C GLY A 188 -10.57 -21.24 -13.92
N PHE A 189 -10.54 -20.23 -14.79
CA PHE A 189 -9.83 -18.99 -14.52
C PHE A 189 -10.49 -18.15 -13.42
N LEU A 190 -11.82 -18.06 -13.41
CA LEU A 190 -12.58 -17.42 -12.32
C LEU A 190 -12.33 -18.15 -10.99
N ALA A 191 -12.40 -19.47 -10.98
CA ALA A 191 -12.12 -20.28 -9.80
C ALA A 191 -10.70 -20.03 -9.27
N ALA A 192 -9.69 -20.00 -10.15
CA ALA A 192 -8.32 -19.67 -9.79
C ALA A 192 -8.21 -18.25 -9.19
N GLY A 193 -8.88 -17.26 -9.79
CA GLY A 193 -8.95 -15.90 -9.24
C GLY A 193 -9.57 -15.85 -7.85
N GLY A 194 -10.67 -16.57 -7.64
CA GLY A 194 -11.31 -16.70 -6.33
C GLY A 194 -10.39 -17.35 -5.29
N ILE A 195 -9.66 -18.42 -5.65
CA ILE A 195 -8.70 -19.09 -4.76
C ILE A 195 -7.54 -18.15 -4.37
N TRP A 196 -6.95 -17.47 -5.35
CA TRP A 196 -5.90 -16.49 -5.05
C TRP A 196 -6.42 -15.31 -4.22
N GLY A 197 -7.65 -14.88 -4.45
CA GLY A 197 -8.31 -13.82 -3.70
C GLY A 197 -8.54 -14.25 -2.24
N TRP A 198 -9.01 -15.48 -2.04
CA TRP A 198 -9.16 -16.09 -0.73
C TRP A 198 -7.83 -16.16 0.01
N LEU A 199 -6.76 -16.61 -0.65
CA LEU A 199 -5.39 -16.63 -0.09
C LEU A 199 -4.92 -15.23 0.30
N PHE A 200 -5.11 -14.22 -0.56
CA PHE A 200 -4.79 -12.83 -0.24
C PHE A 200 -5.55 -12.35 1.00
N GLY A 201 -6.86 -12.59 1.03
CA GLY A 201 -7.74 -12.25 2.15
C GLY A 201 -7.26 -12.86 3.47
N LEU A 202 -6.72 -14.08 3.46
CA LEU A 202 -6.17 -14.74 4.65
C LEU A 202 -4.77 -14.25 5.03
N LEU A 203 -3.88 -14.10 4.05
CA LEU A 203 -2.46 -13.82 4.26
C LEU A 203 -2.16 -12.34 4.52
N VAL A 204 -3.05 -11.43 4.15
CA VAL A 204 -2.85 -9.98 4.29
C VAL A 204 -3.85 -9.38 5.27
N PRO A 205 -3.51 -9.25 6.57
CA PRO A 205 -4.40 -8.71 7.62
C PRO A 205 -4.90 -7.30 7.35
N ARG A 206 -4.05 -6.49 6.72
CA ARG A 206 -4.34 -5.10 6.40
C ARG A 206 -4.17 -4.92 4.89
N PRO A 207 -5.19 -5.26 4.09
CA PRO A 207 -5.09 -5.13 2.65
C PRO A 207 -4.91 -3.66 2.28
N THR A 208 -3.84 -3.39 1.54
CA THR A 208 -3.56 -2.09 0.95
C THR A 208 -3.32 -2.28 -0.53
N LEU A 209 -3.32 -1.18 -1.30
CA LEU A 209 -2.96 -1.22 -2.72
C LEU A 209 -1.56 -1.82 -2.91
N LEU A 210 -0.58 -1.40 -2.10
CA LEU A 210 0.80 -1.89 -2.18
C LEU A 210 0.89 -3.38 -1.83
N ALA A 211 0.16 -3.84 -0.81
CA ALA A 211 0.10 -5.26 -0.47
C ALA A 211 -0.52 -6.09 -1.62
N GLY A 212 -1.54 -5.55 -2.29
CA GLY A 212 -2.12 -6.16 -3.48
C GLY A 212 -1.12 -6.24 -4.64
N VAL A 213 -0.37 -5.17 -4.91
CA VAL A 213 0.69 -5.17 -5.94
C VAL A 213 1.76 -6.23 -5.63
N ALA A 214 2.25 -6.26 -4.39
CA ALA A 214 3.26 -7.23 -3.96
C ALA A 214 2.73 -8.67 -4.07
N PHE A 215 1.48 -8.90 -3.68
CA PHE A 215 0.85 -10.22 -3.81
C PHE A 215 0.67 -10.63 -5.28
N GLY A 216 0.37 -9.69 -6.18
CA GLY A 216 0.26 -9.92 -7.61
C GLY A 216 1.54 -10.47 -8.26
N LEU A 217 2.70 -10.32 -7.63
CA LEU A 217 3.93 -10.96 -8.09
C LEU A 217 3.86 -12.50 -7.99
N LEU A 218 3.11 -13.05 -7.03
CA LEU A 218 2.99 -14.50 -6.84
C LEU A 218 2.25 -15.18 -8.01
N PRO A 219 1.04 -14.72 -8.42
CA PRO A 219 0.39 -15.22 -9.64
C PRO A 219 1.21 -14.98 -10.91
N ALA A 220 1.95 -13.88 -11.01
CA ALA A 220 2.84 -13.62 -12.16
C ALA A 220 3.99 -14.65 -12.22
N LEU A 221 4.63 -14.92 -11.08
CA LEU A 221 5.65 -15.97 -10.95
C LEU A 221 5.07 -17.34 -11.27
N PHE A 222 3.89 -17.66 -10.76
CA PHE A 222 3.22 -18.93 -11.05
C PHE A 222 2.93 -19.08 -12.55
N HIS A 223 2.47 -18.00 -13.20
CA HIS A 223 2.28 -18.00 -14.65
C HIS A 223 3.59 -18.31 -15.39
N TRP A 224 4.71 -17.67 -15.06
CA TRP A 224 5.96 -17.91 -15.76
C TRP A 224 6.60 -19.27 -15.47
N LEU A 225 6.48 -19.77 -14.24
CA LEU A 225 7.15 -20.99 -13.81
C LEU A 225 6.35 -22.24 -14.11
N VAL A 226 5.02 -22.13 -14.20
CA VAL A 226 4.13 -23.28 -14.35
C VAL A 226 3.33 -23.18 -15.65
N ILE A 227 2.59 -22.09 -15.86
CA ILE A 227 1.64 -22.01 -16.98
C ILE A 227 2.34 -21.82 -18.32
N ALA A 228 3.32 -20.92 -18.43
CA ALA A 228 4.02 -20.65 -19.68
C ALA A 228 4.81 -21.88 -20.20
N PRO A 229 5.54 -22.64 -19.35
CA PRO A 229 6.13 -23.91 -19.76
C PRO A 229 5.08 -24.94 -20.16
N LEU A 230 3.97 -25.03 -19.41
CA LEU A 230 2.89 -25.97 -19.69
C LEU A 230 2.32 -25.78 -21.10
N ILE A 231 2.11 -24.54 -21.54
CA ILE A 231 1.56 -24.22 -22.87
C ILE A 231 2.61 -24.17 -24.00
N GLY A 232 3.89 -24.45 -23.71
CA GLY A 232 4.97 -24.46 -24.71
C GLY A 232 5.55 -23.07 -25.05
N ASP A 233 5.20 -22.04 -24.29
CA ASP A 233 5.77 -20.69 -24.43
C ASP A 233 7.13 -20.54 -23.73
N GLY A 234 7.56 -21.55 -22.97
CA GLY A 234 8.83 -21.56 -22.25
C GLY A 234 8.84 -20.59 -21.06
N LEU A 235 9.94 -20.59 -20.30
CA LEU A 235 10.08 -19.71 -19.14
C LEU A 235 10.06 -18.24 -19.56
N PHE A 236 9.32 -17.42 -18.81
CA PHE A 236 9.17 -15.98 -19.06
C PHE A 236 8.70 -15.65 -20.49
N ASN A 237 7.89 -16.51 -21.11
CA ASN A 237 7.46 -16.37 -22.51
C ASN A 237 8.66 -16.14 -23.46
N ARG A 238 9.64 -17.06 -23.37
CA ARG A 238 10.92 -17.06 -24.09
C ARG A 238 11.83 -15.85 -23.77
N GLY A 239 11.66 -15.23 -22.62
CA GLY A 239 12.48 -14.08 -22.17
C GLY A 239 12.21 -12.78 -22.94
N THR A 240 11.08 -12.68 -23.63
CA THR A 240 10.72 -11.43 -24.32
C THR A 240 10.36 -10.33 -23.31
N ALA A 241 10.72 -9.08 -23.59
CA ALA A 241 10.42 -7.95 -22.71
C ALA A 241 8.91 -7.83 -22.44
N ALA A 242 8.07 -8.00 -23.47
CA ALA A 242 6.62 -8.04 -23.34
C ALA A 242 6.15 -9.23 -22.50
N GLY A 243 6.78 -10.40 -22.67
CA GLY A 243 6.52 -11.62 -21.92
C GLY A 243 6.76 -11.51 -20.42
N VAL A 244 7.65 -10.63 -20.00
CA VAL A 244 7.92 -10.29 -18.60
C VAL A 244 7.07 -9.10 -18.14
N ALA A 245 7.03 -8.02 -18.91
CA ALA A 245 6.35 -6.80 -18.47
C ALA A 245 4.83 -6.96 -18.37
N LEU A 246 4.19 -7.66 -19.32
CA LEU A 246 2.74 -7.77 -19.36
C LEU A 246 2.17 -8.54 -18.16
N PRO A 247 2.63 -9.76 -17.82
CA PRO A 247 2.11 -10.46 -16.65
C PRO A 247 2.32 -9.70 -15.35
N LEU A 248 3.44 -8.98 -15.20
CA LEU A 248 3.69 -8.12 -14.05
C LEU A 248 2.71 -6.97 -13.99
N LEU A 249 2.59 -6.19 -15.07
CA LEU A 249 1.73 -5.03 -15.12
C LEU A 249 0.27 -5.43 -14.88
N PHE A 250 -0.18 -6.50 -15.52
CA PHE A 250 -1.55 -6.98 -15.42
C PHE A 250 -1.87 -7.50 -14.01
N ASN A 251 -0.99 -8.32 -13.42
CA ASN A 251 -1.22 -8.81 -12.08
C ASN A 251 -1.07 -7.69 -11.04
N ALA A 252 -0.10 -6.79 -11.16
CA ALA A 252 0.03 -5.65 -10.26
C ALA A 252 -1.21 -4.74 -10.30
N LEU A 253 -1.72 -4.41 -11.50
CA LEU A 253 -2.92 -3.59 -11.66
C LEU A 253 -4.17 -4.27 -11.12
N VAL A 254 -4.35 -5.56 -11.39
CA VAL A 254 -5.56 -6.28 -10.98
C VAL A 254 -5.53 -6.54 -9.47
N TRP A 255 -4.40 -7.06 -8.96
CA TRP A 255 -4.28 -7.37 -7.54
C TRP A 255 -4.13 -6.13 -6.67
N GLY A 256 -3.37 -5.12 -7.09
CA GLY A 256 -3.26 -3.85 -6.40
C GLY A 256 -4.51 -2.98 -6.54
N GLY A 257 -4.92 -2.75 -7.79
CA GLY A 257 -5.96 -1.79 -8.15
C GLY A 257 -7.38 -2.28 -7.90
N ILE A 258 -7.70 -3.54 -8.22
CA ILE A 258 -9.06 -4.08 -8.02
C ILE A 258 -9.14 -4.81 -6.69
N VAL A 259 -8.34 -5.86 -6.50
CA VAL A 259 -8.47 -6.74 -5.32
C VAL A 259 -8.11 -6.00 -4.03
N GLY A 260 -6.94 -5.37 -4.00
CA GLY A 260 -6.45 -4.61 -2.85
C GLY A 260 -7.39 -3.45 -2.50
N HIS A 261 -7.87 -2.71 -3.50
CA HIS A 261 -8.83 -1.62 -3.30
C HIS A 261 -10.18 -2.11 -2.76
N LEU A 262 -10.77 -3.14 -3.36
CA LEU A 262 -12.07 -3.68 -2.93
C LEU A 262 -11.97 -4.27 -1.52
N CYS A 263 -10.92 -5.05 -1.23
CA CYS A 263 -10.70 -5.59 0.11
C CYS A 263 -10.53 -4.46 1.14
N HIS A 264 -9.70 -3.46 0.85
CA HIS A 264 -9.50 -2.32 1.73
C HIS A 264 -10.80 -1.53 1.97
N ARG A 265 -11.60 -1.32 0.93
CA ARG A 265 -12.86 -0.57 1.03
C ARG A 265 -13.93 -1.35 1.80
N TRP A 266 -14.05 -2.65 1.58
CA TRP A 266 -15.09 -3.49 2.18
C TRP A 266 -14.76 -3.94 3.61
N LEU A 267 -13.47 -4.00 3.96
CA LEU A 267 -13.02 -4.37 5.30
C LEU A 267 -12.82 -3.16 6.22
N ARG A 268 -12.94 -1.93 5.71
CA ARG A 268 -12.92 -0.74 6.58
C ARG A 268 -14.12 -0.78 7.53
N PRO A 269 -13.91 -0.63 8.86
CA PRO A 269 -15.02 -0.44 9.78
C PRO A 269 -15.88 0.75 9.32
N PRO A 270 -17.22 0.65 9.39
CA PRO A 270 -18.07 1.81 9.15
C PRO A 270 -17.73 2.88 10.20
N TYR A 271 -17.27 4.05 9.74
CA TYR A 271 -16.94 5.20 10.59
C TYR A 271 -18.14 5.67 11.45
N ASP A 272 -19.36 5.24 11.10
CA ASP A 272 -20.60 5.68 11.73
C ASP A 272 -20.85 5.05 13.12
N ALA A 273 -20.07 4.04 13.54
CA ALA A 273 -20.28 3.37 14.83
C ALA A 273 -19.69 4.11 16.04
N VAL A 274 -18.84 5.13 15.84
CA VAL A 274 -18.11 5.78 16.95
C VAL A 274 -18.77 7.07 17.43
N THR A 275 -19.65 7.69 16.65
CA THR A 275 -20.34 8.94 17.06
C THR A 275 -21.57 8.75 17.93
N THR A 276 -22.14 7.54 18.00
CA THR A 276 -23.45 7.33 18.64
C THR A 276 -23.37 6.95 20.13
N SER A 277 -22.20 6.61 20.65
CA SER A 277 -22.01 6.22 22.05
C SER A 277 -21.44 7.31 22.96
N ALA A 278 -21.12 8.50 22.42
CA ALA A 278 -20.55 9.61 23.18
C ALA A 278 -21.58 10.66 23.67
N VAL A 279 -22.89 10.41 23.49
CA VAL A 279 -23.97 11.35 23.88
C VAL A 279 -25.03 10.67 24.78
N GLY A 280 -24.64 9.64 25.53
CA GLY A 280 -25.51 8.92 26.48
C GLY A 280 -25.04 9.08 27.91
#